data_AF-A0A7V9MRW6-F1
#
_entry.id   AF-A0A7V9MRW6-F1
#
_cell.length_a   1.000
_cell.length_b   1.000
_cell.length_c   1.000
_cell.angle_alpha   90.00
_cell.angle_beta   90.00
_cell.angle_gamma   90.00
#
_symmetry.space_group_name_H-M   'P 1'
#
loop_
_entity.id
_entity.type
_entity.pdbx_description
1 polymer ?
#
loop_
_entity_poly.entity_id
_entity_poly.type
_entity_poly.pdbx_seq_one_letter_code
_entity_poly.pdbx_strand_id
1 'polypeptide(L)' 'MRQHEPESPDWLELVREKVQTLRFGVVQIIVHDSKVTQIERTEKTRVNAVDAHE' A
#
# COMPACT_ATOMS: atom_id res chain seq x y z
N MET A 1 -8.41 -28.36 -20.88
CA MET A 1 -7.44 -27.33 -20.44
C MET A 1 -8.14 -26.47 -19.39
N ARG A 2 -8.03 -26.82 -18.10
CA ARG A 2 -8.48 -25.92 -17.02
C ARG A 2 -7.32 -24.96 -16.77
N GLN A 3 -7.55 -23.69 -17.07
CA GLN A 3 -6.62 -22.63 -16.74
C GLN A 3 -6.51 -22.63 -15.20
N HIS A 4 -5.29 -22.84 -14.67
CA HIS A 4 -4.99 -22.42 -13.31
C HIS A 4 -5.03 -20.89 -13.36
N GLU A 5 -6.16 -20.31 -12.99
CA GLU A 5 -6.17 -18.92 -12.54
C GLU A 5 -5.21 -18.90 -11.36
N PRO A 6 -4.05 -18.22 -11.43
CA PRO A 6 -3.19 -18.14 -10.27
C PRO A 6 -4.01 -17.43 -9.20
N GLU A 7 -4.28 -18.11 -8.08
CA GLU A 7 -4.82 -17.46 -6.90
C GLU A 7 -4.00 -16.19 -6.69
N SER A 8 -4.69 -15.05 -6.61
CA SER A 8 -4.03 -13.75 -6.55
C SER A 8 -2.97 -13.83 -5.44
N PRO A 9 -1.70 -13.51 -5.73
CA PRO A 9 -0.64 -13.79 -4.78
C PRO A 9 -0.93 -13.06 -3.47
N ASP A 10 -0.78 -13.74 -2.33
CA ASP A 10 -1.21 -13.30 -0.98
C ASP A 10 -0.85 -11.84 -0.63
N TRP A 11 0.27 -11.35 -1.17
CA TRP A 11 0.74 -9.98 -0.98
C TRP A 11 -0.20 -8.93 -1.59
N LEU A 12 -0.93 -9.26 -2.65
CA LEU A 12 -1.83 -8.35 -3.34
C LEU A 12 -3.07 -8.04 -2.49
N GLU A 13 -3.58 -9.02 -1.76
CA GLU A 13 -4.66 -8.81 -0.78
C GLU A 13 -4.18 -7.92 0.36
N LEU A 14 -2.96 -8.15 0.86
CA LEU A 14 -2.36 -7.30 1.89
C LEU A 14 -2.18 -5.85 1.43
N VAL A 15 -1.74 -5.62 0.19
CA VAL A 15 -1.66 -4.27 -0.39
C VAL A 15 -3.04 -3.66 -0.50
N ARG A 16 -4.05 -4.41 -0.95
CA ARG A 16 -5.43 -3.94 -1.08
C ARG A 16 -5.98 -3.46 0.26
N GLU A 17 -5.82 -4.25 1.32
CA GLU A 17 -6.26 -3.88 2.68
C GLU A 17 -5.56 -2.59 3.17
N LYS A 18 -4.23 -2.52 2.99
CA LYS A 18 -3.44 -1.34 3.39
C LYS A 18 -3.84 -0.07 2.64
N VAL A 19 -4.15 -0.17 1.36
CA VAL A 19 -4.61 0.96 0.53
C VAL A 19 -6.02 1.38 0.92
N GLN A 20 -6.94 0.44 1.16
CA GLN A 20 -8.33 0.76 1.53
C GLN A 20 -8.43 1.60 2.81
N THR A 21 -7.52 1.39 3.75
CA THR A 21 -7.46 2.12 5.03
C THR A 21 -6.57 3.37 4.97
N LEU A 22 -5.86 3.62 3.87
CA LEU A 22 -4.93 4.75 3.75
C LEU A 22 -5.66 6.01 3.30
N ARG A 23 -5.79 7.00 4.20
CA ARG A 23 -6.44 8.28 3.89
C ARG A 23 -5.59 9.19 3.00
N PHE A 24 -4.33 9.35 3.36
CA PHE A 24 -3.35 10.10 2.58
C PHE A 24 -1.96 9.56 2.90
N GLY A 25 -1.17 9.25 1.89
CA GLY A 25 0.13 8.64 2.09
C GLY A 25 0.61 7.84 0.90
N VAL A 26 1.49 6.88 1.16
CA VAL A 26 2.02 5.94 0.17
C VAL A 26 2.04 4.52 0.72
N VAL A 27 1.86 3.54 -0.18
CA VAL A 27 2.18 2.14 0.09
C VAL A 27 3.37 1.78 -0.79
N GLN A 28 4.44 1.29 -0.18
CA GLN A 28 5.67 0.91 -0.87
C GLN A 28 5.80 -0.61 -0.84
N ILE A 29 6.09 -1.20 -2.00
CA ILE A 29 6.32 -2.63 -2.15
C ILE A 29 7.80 -2.82 -2.45
N ILE A 30 8.46 -3.68 -1.68
CA ILE A 30 9.88 -4.00 -1.85
C ILE A 30 9.96 -5.40 -2.44
N VAL A 31 10.68 -5.52 -3.56
CA VAL A 31 10.88 -6.76 -4.30
C VAL A 31 12.36 -7.12 -4.29
N HIS A 32 12.68 -8.34 -3.89
CA HIS A 32 14.00 -8.94 -4.04
C HIS A 32 13.86 -10.31 -4.71
N ASP A 33 14.78 -10.65 -5.61
CA ASP A 33 14.77 -11.93 -6.34
C ASP A 33 13.41 -12.26 -7.02
N SER A 34 12.79 -11.26 -7.63
CA SER A 34 11.46 -11.35 -8.27
C SER A 34 10.32 -11.75 -7.33
N LYS A 35 10.52 -11.65 -6.00
CA LYS A 35 9.50 -11.92 -4.98
C LYS A 35 9.28 -10.67 -4.14
N VAL A 36 8.02 -10.40 -3.82
CA VAL A 36 7.68 -9.35 -2.86
C VAL A 36 8.17 -9.80 -1.48
N THR A 37 9.08 -9.02 -0.89
CA THR A 37 9.64 -9.32 0.43
C THR A 37 9.04 -8.46 1.52
N GLN A 38 8.63 -7.23 1.20
CA GLN A 38 8.08 -6.31 2.20
C GLN A 38 7.02 -5.39 1.59
N ILE A 39 6.06 -4.99 2.41
CA ILE A 39 5.02 -4.01 2.08
C ILE A 39 4.90 -3.02 3.23
N GLU A 40 5.30 -1.78 2.98
CA GLU A 40 5.28 -0.68 3.94
C GLU A 40 4.13 0.29 3.63
N ARG A 41 3.52 0.84 4.68
CA ARG A 41 2.48 1.86 4.58
C ARG A 41 2.96 3.10 5.33
N THR A 42 2.99 4.23 4.65
CA THR A 42 3.39 5.51 5.24
C THR A 42 2.21 6.47 5.14
N GLU A 43 1.62 6.80 6.28
CA GLU A 43 0.63 7.87 6.36
C GLU A 43 1.31 9.22 6.29
N LYS A 44 0.71 10.14 5.54
CA LYS A 44 1.15 11.53 5.45
C LYS A 44 0.04 12.41 6.00
N THR A 45 0.42 13.52 6.62
CA THR A 45 -0.51 14.57 7.04
C THR A 45 -0.08 15.86 6.38
N ARG A 46 -0.99 16.50 5.63
CA ARG A 46 -0.75 17.86 5.14
C ARG A 46 -1.03 18.81 6.28
N VAL A 47 0.01 19.48 6.76
CA VAL A 47 -0.14 20.67 7.60
C VAL A 47 -0.37 21.85 6.67
N ASN A 48 -1.59 22.39 6.65
CA ASN A 48 -1.86 23.62 5.91
C ASN A 48 -1.28 24.79 6.73
N ALA A 49 -0.61 25.73 6.08
CA ALA A 49 0.07 26.85 6.74
C ALA A 49 -0.88 27.94 7.29
N VAL A 50 -2.14 27.62 7.59
CA VAL A 50 -3.18 28.59 8.02
C VAL A 50 -3.75 28.30 9.42
N ASP A 51 -3.16 27.38 10.18
CA ASP A 51 -3.44 27.25 11.63
C ASP A 51 -2.63 28.26 12.47
N ALA A 52 -2.39 29.46 11.94
CA ALA A 52 -2.02 30.62 12.75
C ALA A 52 -3.31 31.40 13.00
N HIS A 53 -4.01 31.02 14.07
CA HIS A 53 -5.13 31.77 14.63
C HIS A 53 -4.73 33.25 14.76
N GLU A 54 -5.48 34.13 14.09
CA GLU A 54 -5.57 35.56 14.40
C GLU A 54 -6.40 35.78 15.68
#